data_AF-A0A1W9WDQ6-F1
#
_entry.id   AF-A0A1W9WDQ6-F1
#
_cell.length_a   1.000
_cell.length_b   1.000
_cell.length_c   1.000
_cell.angle_alpha   90.00
_cell.angle_beta   90.00
_cell.angle_gamma   90.00
#
_symmetry.space_group_name_H-M   'P 1'
#
loop_
_entity.id
_entity.type
_entity.pdbx_description
1 polymer ?
#
loop_
_entity_poly.entity_id
_entity_poly.type
_entity_poly.pdbx_seq_one_letter_code
_entity_poly.pdbx_strand_id
1 'polypeptide(L)'
;MVNIKFSNPEEAFMGAAIAIACASNKQSTKQLSKLDELTERLNVFKNYTYIQFTEAFTKFRMRFLKLFNKSIIKPSSLDVEELETVVKGIKETLSPELQEHVYLMVVELAYADGLILNKNENMVLTYFQRNLEIKPETIQEIHENVTLAPLFMLATMMVIFANGEATRTEFDELENLLTQLDSFKDYNISAFTNLRMKVLYPYGKSPLPNKVVPFNDNEIDDLINSAKNILTPELRRTFFRISVQVACLDGLDELERTVLDKFRHGLEIDLSLSADMIINITIPQAFMSIALAVIAADEEVSLEEYLELKDVLKEILVFKDYADEDLYALQKQVLSPFDKNLFLGETTAFTSEEVERLINNAKAVLGPDLRADAFRMAVKIACFDKLNESEDKLLNNLQAELEIPQSIVDKAYQDARDF
;
A
#
# COMPACT_ATOMS: atom_id res chain seq x y z
N MET A 1 14.58 43.17 12.75
CA MET A 1 13.84 41.95 13.12
C MET A 1 12.47 42.32 13.63
N VAL A 2 11.45 41.79 12.97
CA VAL A 2 10.07 41.81 13.46
C VAL A 2 10.01 40.86 14.66
N ASN A 3 9.47 41.31 15.81
CA ASN A 3 9.28 40.45 16.98
C ASN A 3 7.77 40.21 17.15
N ILE A 4 7.35 38.94 17.12
CA ILE A 4 5.97 38.57 17.41
C ILE A 4 5.90 38.10 18.86
N LYS A 5 4.99 38.70 19.63
CA LYS A 5 4.65 38.25 20.98
C LYS A 5 3.20 37.81 20.96
N PHE A 6 2.96 36.50 21.06
CA PHE A 6 1.60 35.99 21.19
C PHE A 6 1.06 36.34 22.58
N SER A 7 -0.20 36.75 22.63
CA SER A 7 -0.80 37.25 23.87
C SER A 7 -1.25 36.11 24.79
N ASN A 8 -1.49 34.93 24.21
CA ASN A 8 -2.00 33.73 24.87
C ASN A 8 -1.67 32.49 24.03
N PRO A 9 -1.89 31.28 24.57
CA PRO A 9 -1.67 30.04 23.83
C PRO A 9 -2.46 29.94 22.52
N GLU A 10 -3.71 30.41 22.51
CA GLU A 10 -4.58 30.38 21.33
C GLU A 10 -3.94 31.10 20.14
N GLU A 11 -3.41 32.31 20.35
CA GLU A 11 -2.73 33.08 19.31
C GLU A 11 -1.46 32.38 18.80
N ALA A 12 -0.74 31.64 19.66
CA ALA A 12 0.44 30.87 19.24
C ALA A 12 0.05 29.69 18.33
N PHE A 13 -1.01 28.95 18.66
CA PHE A 13 -1.57 27.91 17.79
C PHE A 13 -2.06 28.52 16.46
N MET A 14 -2.82 29.62 16.50
CA MET A 14 -3.27 30.29 15.28
C MET A 14 -2.10 30.78 14.42
N GLY A 15 -1.03 31.29 15.02
CA GLY A 15 0.20 31.70 14.33
C GLY A 15 0.88 30.56 13.59
N ALA A 16 0.97 29.39 14.22
CA ALA A 16 1.52 28.19 13.58
C ALA A 16 0.62 27.69 12.43
N ALA A 17 -0.71 27.70 12.61
CA ALA A 17 -1.67 27.36 11.57
C ALA A 17 -1.61 28.32 10.37
N ILE A 18 -1.42 29.62 10.62
CA ILE A 18 -1.24 30.60 9.53
C ILE A 18 0.10 30.38 8.81
N ALA A 19 1.17 30.06 9.52
CA ALA A 19 2.48 29.80 8.91
C ALA A 19 2.41 28.67 7.87
N ILE A 20 1.76 27.55 8.20
CA ILE A 20 1.59 26.44 7.25
C ILE A 20 0.62 26.78 6.12
N ALA A 21 -0.48 27.49 6.41
CA ALA A 21 -1.41 27.96 5.36
C ALA A 21 -0.78 29.00 4.41
N CYS A 22 0.26 29.73 4.83
CA CYS A 22 1.06 30.58 3.94
C CYS A 22 1.99 29.75 3.07
N ALA A 23 2.52 28.64 3.60
CA ALA A 23 3.43 27.75 2.88
C ALA A 23 2.75 27.07 1.68
N SER A 24 1.47 26.70 1.83
CA SER A 24 0.66 26.12 0.75
C SER A 24 0.41 27.06 -0.43
N ASN A 25 0.73 28.36 -0.33
CA ASN A 25 0.45 29.44 -1.30
C ASN A 25 -1.05 29.59 -1.68
N LYS A 26 -1.92 28.77 -1.10
CA LYS A 26 -3.37 28.75 -1.15
C LYS A 26 -3.85 28.11 0.14
N GLN A 27 -4.51 28.86 0.99
CA GLN A 27 -5.27 28.26 2.07
C GLN A 27 -6.40 27.43 1.45
N SER A 28 -6.23 26.12 1.40
CA SER A 28 -7.20 25.25 0.75
C SER A 28 -8.46 25.13 1.62
N THR A 29 -9.58 24.79 0.99
CA THR A 29 -10.81 24.47 1.72
C THR A 29 -10.62 23.27 2.66
N LYS A 30 -9.69 22.36 2.34
CA LYS A 30 -9.37 21.19 3.19
C LYS A 30 -8.57 21.59 4.43
N GLN A 31 -7.58 22.48 4.28
CA GLN A 31 -6.83 23.03 5.42
C GLN A 31 -7.75 23.81 6.36
N LEU A 32 -8.72 24.56 5.83
CA LEU A 32 -9.74 25.24 6.63
C LEU A 32 -10.65 24.24 7.35
N SER A 33 -11.22 23.27 6.63
CA SER A 33 -12.07 22.23 7.24
C SER A 33 -11.33 21.45 8.31
N LYS A 34 -10.03 21.18 8.13
CA LYS A 34 -9.20 20.49 9.10
C LYS A 34 -8.89 21.37 10.32
N LEU A 35 -8.68 22.67 10.12
CA LEU A 35 -8.53 23.62 11.21
C LEU A 35 -9.80 23.70 12.07
N ASP A 36 -10.97 23.65 11.44
CA ASP A 36 -12.26 23.63 12.14
C ASP A 36 -12.40 22.38 13.03
N GLU A 37 -12.12 21.19 12.47
CA GLU A 37 -12.08 19.92 13.23
C GLU A 37 -11.09 19.97 14.41
N LEU A 38 -9.88 20.50 14.16
CA LEU A 38 -8.86 20.64 15.19
C LEU A 38 -9.27 21.61 16.31
N THR A 39 -10.05 22.63 15.99
CA THR A 39 -10.55 23.60 16.97
C THR A 39 -11.50 22.95 17.97
N GLU A 40 -12.34 22.01 17.52
CA GLU A 40 -13.25 21.26 18.38
C GLU A 40 -12.52 20.28 19.30
N ARG A 41 -11.38 19.73 18.83
CA ARG A 41 -10.61 18.70 19.55
C ARG A 41 -9.56 19.26 20.51
N LEU A 42 -8.94 20.38 20.17
CA LEU A 42 -7.82 20.92 20.95
C LEU A 42 -8.31 21.66 22.20
N ASN A 43 -7.88 21.18 23.36
CA ASN A 43 -8.24 21.75 24.67
C ASN A 43 -7.95 23.26 24.81
N VAL A 44 -6.98 23.79 24.04
CA VAL A 44 -6.65 25.22 24.04
C VAL A 44 -7.81 26.08 23.53
N PHE A 45 -8.68 25.54 22.67
CA PHE A 45 -9.83 26.24 22.09
C PHE A 45 -11.16 25.84 22.74
N LYS A 46 -11.17 25.04 23.80
CA LYS A 46 -12.41 24.50 24.41
C LYS A 46 -13.44 25.55 24.87
N ASN A 47 -12.99 26.79 25.09
CA ASN A 47 -13.83 27.91 25.53
C ASN A 47 -14.34 28.77 24.37
N TYR A 48 -13.93 28.46 23.14
CA TYR A 48 -14.38 29.16 21.94
C TYR A 48 -15.57 28.41 21.32
N THR A 49 -16.64 29.14 21.01
CA THR A 49 -17.58 28.66 19.99
C THR A 49 -16.94 28.77 18.61
N TYR A 50 -17.44 28.01 17.63
CA TYR A 50 -16.98 28.10 16.24
C TYR A 50 -16.98 29.56 15.70
N ILE A 51 -18.02 30.34 16.02
CA ILE A 51 -18.13 31.75 15.61
C ILE A 51 -17.04 32.59 16.28
N GLN A 52 -16.84 32.43 17.59
CA GLN A 52 -15.79 33.15 18.32
C GLN A 52 -14.40 32.79 17.80
N PHE A 53 -14.15 31.53 17.47
CA PHE A 53 -12.87 31.08 16.92
C PHE A 53 -12.64 31.71 15.56
N THR A 54 -13.62 31.65 14.66
CA THR A 54 -13.53 32.22 13.31
C THR A 54 -13.25 33.72 13.35
N GLU A 55 -13.93 34.46 14.22
CA GLU A 55 -13.71 35.90 14.41
C GLU A 55 -12.30 36.19 14.96
N ALA A 56 -11.87 35.47 16.00
CA ALA A 56 -10.56 35.63 16.60
C ALA A 56 -9.43 35.26 15.61
N PHE A 57 -9.57 34.13 14.91
CA PHE A 57 -8.63 33.69 13.88
C PHE A 57 -8.53 34.70 12.74
N THR A 58 -9.66 35.21 12.24
CA THR A 58 -9.67 36.22 11.17
C THR A 58 -8.97 37.51 11.60
N LYS A 59 -9.29 38.02 12.80
CA LYS A 59 -8.66 39.22 13.37
C LYS A 59 -7.16 39.01 13.57
N PHE A 60 -6.77 37.87 14.12
CA PHE A 60 -5.39 37.50 14.37
C PHE A 60 -4.62 37.34 13.05
N ARG A 61 -5.18 36.64 12.07
CA ARG A 61 -4.61 36.46 10.72
C ARG A 61 -4.31 37.79 10.05
N MET A 62 -5.24 38.74 10.06
CA MET A 62 -5.00 40.07 9.49
C MET A 62 -3.83 40.78 10.16
N ARG A 63 -3.74 40.72 11.49
CA ARG A 63 -2.63 41.31 12.25
C ARG A 63 -1.30 40.61 11.95
N PHE A 64 -1.31 39.28 11.91
CA PHE A 64 -0.14 38.44 11.65
C PHE A 64 0.42 38.67 10.24
N LEU A 65 -0.42 38.62 9.20
CA LEU A 65 0.03 38.83 7.83
C LEU A 65 0.54 40.26 7.60
N LYS A 66 -0.10 41.26 8.23
CA LYS A 66 0.38 42.65 8.20
C LYS A 66 1.75 42.80 8.85
N LEU A 67 2.01 42.07 9.94
CA LEU A 67 3.28 42.09 10.66
C LEU A 67 4.46 41.65 9.78
N PHE A 68 4.23 40.66 8.90
CA PHE A 68 5.21 40.13 7.95
C PHE A 68 5.08 40.72 6.53
N ASN A 69 4.31 41.81 6.36
CA ASN A 69 4.07 42.46 5.07
C ASN A 69 3.58 41.48 3.96
N LYS A 70 2.75 40.50 4.33
CA LYS A 70 2.16 39.51 3.41
C LYS A 70 0.76 39.94 2.96
N SER A 71 0.37 39.53 1.76
CA SER A 71 -0.98 39.75 1.25
C SER A 71 -2.01 38.95 2.06
N ILE A 72 -3.13 39.59 2.40
CA ILE A 72 -4.25 38.92 3.11
C ILE A 72 -4.94 37.90 2.19
N ILE A 73 -5.08 38.25 0.90
CA ILE A 73 -5.85 37.47 -0.09
C ILE A 73 -5.06 36.25 -0.56
N LYS A 74 -3.76 36.44 -0.86
CA LYS A 74 -2.87 35.38 -1.35
C LYS A 74 -1.51 35.51 -0.67
N PRO A 75 -1.40 35.06 0.60
CA PRO A 75 -0.16 35.18 1.33
C PRO A 75 0.93 34.34 0.64
N SER A 76 2.14 34.90 0.51
CA SER A 76 3.33 34.14 0.15
C SER A 76 3.85 33.38 1.37
N SER A 77 4.63 32.34 1.13
CA SER A 77 5.32 31.61 2.20
C SER A 77 6.16 32.53 3.09
N LEU A 78 6.27 32.15 4.36
CA LEU A 78 7.21 32.77 5.28
C LEU A 78 8.64 32.34 4.91
N ASP A 79 9.59 33.27 4.98
CA ASP A 79 11.01 32.94 4.88
C ASP A 79 11.56 32.42 6.24
N VAL A 80 12.84 32.06 6.26
CA VAL A 80 13.47 31.45 7.44
C VAL A 80 13.52 32.42 8.62
N GLU A 81 13.78 33.72 8.40
CA GLU A 81 13.83 34.72 9.47
C GLU A 81 12.42 34.95 10.07
N GLU A 82 11.39 34.98 9.21
CA GLU A 82 10.01 35.10 9.63
C GLU A 82 9.56 33.87 10.43
N LEU A 83 9.96 32.66 10.01
CA LEU A 83 9.71 31.43 10.76
C LEU A 83 10.45 31.40 12.10
N GLU A 84 11.68 31.91 12.17
CA GLU A 84 12.42 32.08 13.42
C GLU A 84 11.64 32.95 14.41
N THR A 85 11.12 34.08 13.95
CA THR A 85 10.27 34.96 14.76
C THR A 85 9.03 34.22 15.27
N VAL A 86 8.32 33.47 14.41
CA VAL A 86 7.14 32.70 14.80
C VAL A 86 7.47 31.63 15.84
N VAL A 87 8.52 30.83 15.61
CA VAL A 87 8.94 29.78 16.54
C VAL A 87 9.36 30.37 17.88
N LYS A 88 10.15 31.44 17.87
CA LYS A 88 10.56 32.13 19.11
C LYS A 88 9.35 32.58 19.91
N GLY A 89 8.38 33.21 19.26
CA GLY A 89 7.13 33.61 19.92
C GLY A 89 6.39 32.41 20.52
N ILE A 90 6.34 31.27 19.82
CA ILE A 90 5.69 30.05 20.32
C ILE A 90 6.40 29.54 21.57
N LYS A 91 7.74 29.44 21.55
CA LYS A 91 8.53 28.99 22.71
C LYS A 91 8.40 29.91 23.92
N GLU A 92 8.31 31.21 23.70
CA GLU A 92 8.12 32.18 24.78
C GLU A 92 6.70 32.14 25.37
N THR A 93 5.73 31.57 24.66
CA THR A 93 4.31 31.56 25.05
C THR A 93 3.84 30.21 25.58
N LEU A 94 4.37 29.10 25.05
CA LEU A 94 3.86 27.75 25.29
C LEU A 94 4.84 26.90 26.12
N SER A 95 4.28 26.06 27.00
CA SER A 95 5.04 24.98 27.64
C SER A 95 5.48 23.94 26.60
N PRO A 96 6.51 23.13 26.88
CA PRO A 96 6.97 22.08 25.96
C PRO A 96 5.84 21.13 25.52
N GLU A 97 4.94 20.75 26.42
CA GLU A 97 3.80 19.89 26.10
C GLU A 97 2.85 20.56 25.09
N LEU A 98 2.60 21.87 25.22
CA LEU A 98 1.78 22.59 24.25
C LEU A 98 2.51 22.83 22.92
N GLN A 99 3.84 22.93 22.92
CA GLN A 99 4.64 22.98 21.69
C GLN A 99 4.51 21.68 20.88
N GLU A 100 4.45 20.51 21.54
CA GLU A 100 4.15 19.22 20.89
C GLU A 100 2.79 19.24 20.19
N HIS A 101 1.75 19.73 20.86
CA HIS A 101 0.40 19.85 20.29
C HIS A 101 0.36 20.84 19.11
N VAL A 102 1.12 21.93 19.18
CA VAL A 102 1.27 22.85 18.03
C VAL A 102 1.89 22.12 16.85
N TYR A 103 2.98 21.39 17.06
CA TYR A 103 3.63 20.67 15.97
C TYR A 103 2.72 19.61 15.35
N LEU A 104 2.01 18.82 16.17
CA LEU A 104 0.98 17.86 15.72
C LEU A 104 -0.09 18.55 14.86
N MET A 105 -0.62 19.68 15.32
CA MET A 105 -1.61 20.46 14.56
C MET A 105 -1.05 20.94 13.22
N VAL A 106 0.18 21.48 13.19
CA VAL A 106 0.81 21.96 11.95
C VAL A 106 1.03 20.80 10.97
N VAL A 107 1.46 19.64 11.45
CA VAL A 107 1.59 18.42 10.65
C VAL A 107 0.23 18.02 10.06
N GLU A 108 -0.82 17.92 10.87
CA GLU A 108 -2.16 17.56 10.37
C GLU A 108 -2.69 18.55 9.34
N LEU A 109 -2.43 19.84 9.51
CA LEU A 109 -2.79 20.88 8.53
C LEU A 109 -1.98 20.77 7.25
N ALA A 110 -0.67 20.50 7.34
CA ALA A 110 0.20 20.32 6.17
C ALA A 110 -0.29 19.14 5.31
N TYR A 111 -0.70 18.04 5.95
CA TYR A 111 -1.21 16.85 5.28
C TYR A 111 -2.71 16.88 4.97
N ALA A 112 -3.41 18.00 5.24
CA ALA A 112 -4.84 18.11 4.96
C ALA A 112 -5.16 18.11 3.45
N ASP A 113 -4.21 18.58 2.62
CA ASP A 113 -4.36 18.62 1.16
C ASP A 113 -3.97 17.32 0.45
N GLY A 114 -3.27 16.43 1.14
CA GLY A 114 -2.77 15.17 0.61
C GLY A 114 -1.49 14.75 1.33
N LEU A 115 -0.88 13.64 0.87
CA LEU A 115 0.37 13.12 1.44
C LEU A 115 1.63 13.79 0.89
N ILE A 116 1.49 14.55 -0.19
CA ILE A 116 2.58 15.24 -0.84
C ILE A 116 2.62 16.65 -0.28
N LEU A 117 3.64 16.94 0.49
CA LEU A 117 3.93 18.29 0.94
C LEU A 117 4.66 19.04 -0.16
N ASN A 118 4.24 20.27 -0.44
CA ASN A 118 5.05 21.12 -1.29
C ASN A 118 6.35 21.55 -0.57
N LYS A 119 7.32 22.06 -1.34
CA LYS A 119 8.63 22.47 -0.81
C LYS A 119 8.55 23.42 0.39
N ASN A 120 7.59 24.34 0.39
CA ASN A 120 7.44 25.33 1.46
C ASN A 120 6.80 24.70 2.71
N GLU A 121 5.79 23.84 2.56
CA GLU A 121 5.20 23.12 3.69
C GLU A 121 6.24 22.25 4.39
N ASN A 122 7.04 21.52 3.62
CA ASN A 122 8.13 20.72 4.15
C ASN A 122 9.18 21.57 4.88
N MET A 123 9.51 22.76 4.35
CA MET A 123 10.40 23.71 5.01
C MET A 123 9.82 24.15 6.36
N VAL A 124 8.53 24.50 6.42
CA VAL A 124 7.85 24.91 7.66
C VAL A 124 7.84 23.77 8.69
N LEU A 125 7.48 22.56 8.30
CA LEU A 125 7.49 21.39 9.20
C LEU A 125 8.89 21.09 9.72
N THR A 126 9.89 21.05 8.85
CA THR A 126 11.29 20.82 9.23
C THR A 126 11.77 21.88 10.21
N TYR A 127 11.39 23.15 9.97
CA TYR A 127 11.78 24.24 10.84
C TYR A 127 11.13 24.16 12.22
N PHE A 128 9.82 23.86 12.29
CA PHE A 128 9.14 23.64 13.56
C PHE A 128 9.71 22.45 14.33
N GLN A 129 9.91 21.31 13.65
CA GLN A 129 10.44 20.09 14.27
C GLN A 129 11.81 20.32 14.93
N ARG A 130 12.70 21.08 14.27
CA ARG A 130 14.07 21.30 14.76
C ARG A 130 14.17 22.29 15.91
N ASN A 131 13.22 23.23 16.01
CA ASN A 131 13.36 24.38 16.90
C ASN A 131 12.37 24.36 18.08
N LEU A 132 11.25 23.65 17.95
CA LEU A 132 10.34 23.38 19.07
C LEU A 132 10.86 22.20 19.91
N GLU A 133 10.47 22.18 21.19
CA GLU A 133 10.84 21.12 22.13
C GLU A 133 9.88 19.93 21.99
N ILE A 134 10.06 19.14 20.94
CA ILE A 134 9.24 17.97 20.63
C ILE A 134 9.93 16.70 21.14
N LYS A 135 9.22 15.90 21.93
CA LYS A 135 9.70 14.58 22.33
C LYS A 135 9.97 13.67 21.12
N PRO A 136 11.05 12.88 21.12
CA PRO A 136 11.34 11.91 20.07
C PRO A 136 10.18 10.94 19.80
N GLU A 137 9.47 10.52 20.85
CA GLU A 137 8.34 9.60 20.75
C GLU A 137 7.17 10.21 19.97
N THR A 138 6.90 11.51 20.14
CA THR A 138 5.87 12.23 19.38
C THR A 138 6.25 12.38 17.92
N ILE A 139 7.53 12.63 17.63
CA ILE A 139 8.04 12.67 16.24
C ILE A 139 7.86 11.30 15.58
N GLN A 140 8.17 10.22 16.30
CA GLN A 140 7.99 8.86 15.82
C GLN A 140 6.50 8.56 15.56
N GLU A 141 5.61 8.89 16.49
CA GLU A 141 4.16 8.69 16.34
C GLU A 141 3.61 9.44 15.12
N ILE A 142 4.07 10.68 14.90
CA ILE A 142 3.72 11.47 13.71
C ILE A 142 4.21 10.79 12.44
N HIS A 143 5.46 10.34 12.43
CA HIS A 143 6.05 9.67 11.27
C HIS A 143 5.26 8.39 10.94
N GLU A 144 4.94 7.58 11.94
CA GLU A 144 4.17 6.34 11.78
C GLU A 144 2.72 6.59 11.31
N ASN A 145 1.95 7.41 12.04
CA ASN A 145 0.50 7.54 11.83
C ASN A 145 0.12 8.54 10.74
N VAL A 146 0.92 9.58 10.53
CA VAL A 146 0.58 10.65 9.59
C VAL A 146 1.29 10.47 8.26
N THR A 147 2.45 9.79 8.22
CA THR A 147 3.25 9.69 7.00
C THR A 147 3.39 8.27 6.48
N LEU A 148 3.78 7.29 7.31
CA LEU A 148 4.04 5.92 6.86
C LEU A 148 2.75 5.22 6.45
N ALA A 149 1.73 5.19 7.32
CA ALA A 149 0.50 4.48 7.03
C ALA A 149 -0.18 4.94 5.74
N PRO A 150 -0.35 6.25 5.52
CA PRO A 150 -0.91 6.73 4.28
C PRO A 150 -0.03 6.48 3.05
N LEU A 151 1.31 6.54 3.16
CA LEU A 151 2.20 6.28 2.02
C LEU A 151 2.09 4.83 1.53
N PHE A 152 2.16 3.86 2.43
CA PHE A 152 2.03 2.44 2.09
C PHE A 152 0.66 2.12 1.49
N MET A 153 -0.40 2.69 2.06
CA MET A 153 -1.75 2.57 1.52
C MET A 153 -1.81 3.16 0.10
N LEU A 154 -1.43 4.43 -0.07
CA LEU A 154 -1.54 5.12 -1.36
C LEU A 154 -0.75 4.41 -2.46
N ALA A 155 0.44 3.93 -2.15
CA ALA A 155 1.28 3.25 -3.11
C ALA A 155 0.69 1.96 -3.63
N THR A 156 0.23 1.11 -2.72
CA THR A 156 -0.34 -0.16 -3.11
C THR A 156 -1.66 0.07 -3.84
N MET A 157 -2.44 1.09 -3.43
CA MET A 157 -3.61 1.54 -4.19
C MET A 157 -3.27 2.03 -5.61
N MET A 158 -2.10 2.65 -5.84
CA MET A 158 -1.69 3.04 -7.20
C MET A 158 -1.42 1.83 -8.09
N VAL A 159 -0.97 0.72 -7.51
CA VAL A 159 -0.75 -0.53 -8.24
C VAL A 159 -2.07 -1.22 -8.50
N ILE A 160 -2.91 -1.43 -7.47
CA ILE A 160 -4.27 -1.98 -7.61
C ILE A 160 -5.07 -1.20 -8.66
N PHE A 161 -4.90 0.13 -8.74
CA PHE A 161 -5.69 0.95 -9.66
C PHE A 161 -5.10 1.03 -11.07
N ALA A 162 -3.92 0.44 -11.33
CA ALA A 162 -3.16 0.66 -12.55
C ALA A 162 -3.91 0.18 -13.80
N ASN A 163 -4.51 -1.01 -13.74
CA ASN A 163 -5.26 -1.61 -14.84
C ASN A 163 -6.73 -1.11 -14.92
N GLY A 164 -7.18 -0.29 -13.97
CA GLY A 164 -8.54 0.22 -13.92
C GLY A 164 -9.56 -0.74 -13.30
N GLU A 165 -9.12 -1.87 -12.77
CA GLU A 165 -9.93 -2.89 -12.11
C GLU A 165 -9.38 -3.09 -10.70
N ALA A 166 -10.22 -2.98 -9.68
CA ALA A 166 -9.83 -3.33 -8.31
C ALA A 166 -10.81 -4.35 -7.78
N THR A 167 -10.26 -5.41 -7.20
CA THR A 167 -11.02 -6.49 -6.61
C THR A 167 -11.15 -6.30 -5.09
N ARG A 168 -12.15 -6.97 -4.50
CA ARG A 168 -12.27 -7.01 -3.05
C ARG A 168 -11.08 -7.74 -2.42
N THR A 169 -10.59 -8.78 -3.10
CA THR A 169 -9.45 -9.61 -2.70
C THR A 169 -8.17 -8.79 -2.52
N GLU A 170 -7.83 -7.92 -3.47
CA GLU A 170 -6.65 -7.06 -3.36
C GLU A 170 -6.72 -6.10 -2.18
N PHE A 171 -7.92 -5.57 -1.88
CA PHE A 171 -8.10 -4.73 -0.70
C PHE A 171 -7.98 -5.51 0.60
N ASP A 172 -8.59 -6.69 0.69
CA ASP A 172 -8.51 -7.51 1.89
C ASP A 172 -7.07 -7.99 2.12
N GLU A 173 -6.33 -8.34 1.06
CA GLU A 173 -4.92 -8.71 1.17
C GLU A 173 -4.04 -7.51 1.54
N LEU A 174 -4.27 -6.33 0.96
CA LEU A 174 -3.56 -5.12 1.38
C LEU A 174 -3.78 -4.85 2.88
N GLU A 175 -5.03 -4.93 3.36
CA GLU A 175 -5.33 -4.77 4.78
C GLU A 175 -4.59 -5.81 5.63
N ASN A 176 -4.59 -7.09 5.22
CA ASN A 176 -3.85 -8.15 5.90
C ASN A 176 -2.34 -7.87 5.95
N LEU A 177 -1.72 -7.58 4.81
CA LEU A 177 -0.28 -7.31 4.70
C LEU A 177 0.13 -6.08 5.53
N LEU A 178 -0.70 -5.04 5.56
CA LEU A 178 -0.43 -3.87 6.39
C LEU A 178 -0.50 -4.23 7.87
N THR A 179 -1.48 -5.01 8.35
CA THR A 179 -1.58 -5.39 9.78
C THR A 179 -0.40 -6.19 10.31
N GLN A 180 0.41 -6.82 9.43
CA GLN A 180 1.65 -7.50 9.80
C GLN A 180 2.78 -6.53 10.15
N LEU A 181 2.65 -5.26 9.79
CA LEU A 181 3.60 -4.21 10.15
C LEU A 181 3.24 -3.67 11.54
N ASP A 182 4.25 -3.52 12.41
CA ASP A 182 4.07 -3.04 13.79
C ASP A 182 3.29 -1.72 13.87
N SER A 183 3.49 -0.83 12.90
CA SER A 183 2.82 0.48 12.82
C SER A 183 1.32 0.41 12.51
N PHE A 184 0.79 -0.76 12.13
CA PHE A 184 -0.61 -0.94 11.70
C PHE A 184 -1.34 -2.05 12.46
N LYS A 185 -0.69 -2.74 13.39
CA LYS A 185 -1.29 -3.86 14.14
C LYS A 185 -2.61 -3.50 14.84
N ASP A 186 -2.78 -2.24 15.20
CA ASP A 186 -3.96 -1.72 15.92
C ASP A 186 -5.04 -1.16 14.96
N TYR A 187 -4.80 -1.19 13.64
CA TYR A 187 -5.78 -0.76 12.65
C TYR A 187 -6.86 -1.83 12.48
N ASN A 188 -8.11 -1.41 12.62
CA ASN A 188 -9.28 -2.23 12.28
C ASN A 188 -9.82 -1.85 10.88
N ILE A 189 -10.84 -2.59 10.41
CA ILE A 189 -11.48 -2.36 9.10
C ILE A 189 -11.95 -0.91 8.93
N SER A 190 -12.49 -0.29 9.99
CA SER A 190 -12.93 1.11 9.94
C SER A 190 -11.75 2.06 9.78
N ALA A 191 -10.64 1.80 10.47
CA ALA A 191 -9.41 2.59 10.33
C ALA A 191 -8.83 2.48 8.91
N PHE A 192 -8.79 1.29 8.31
CA PHE A 192 -8.35 1.11 6.92
C PHE A 192 -9.29 1.78 5.91
N THR A 193 -10.60 1.70 6.12
CA THR A 193 -11.58 2.40 5.26
C THR A 193 -11.36 3.91 5.31
N ASN A 194 -11.16 4.48 6.51
CA ASN A 194 -10.86 5.89 6.69
C ASN A 194 -9.52 6.27 6.07
N LEU A 195 -8.51 5.42 6.20
CA LEU A 195 -7.19 5.63 5.60
C LEU A 195 -7.27 5.64 4.06
N ARG A 196 -7.97 4.68 3.46
CA ARG A 196 -8.22 4.66 2.00
C ARG A 196 -8.90 5.93 1.53
N MET A 197 -9.98 6.35 2.20
CA MET A 197 -10.65 7.62 1.91
C MET A 197 -9.67 8.80 1.99
N LYS A 198 -8.89 8.86 3.07
CA LYS A 198 -7.92 9.94 3.31
C LYS A 198 -6.88 10.03 2.19
N VAL A 199 -6.40 8.91 1.66
CA VAL A 199 -5.35 8.92 0.64
C VAL A 199 -5.86 9.07 -0.79
N LEU A 200 -7.09 8.62 -1.09
CA LEU A 200 -7.67 8.65 -2.44
C LEU A 200 -8.38 9.96 -2.77
N TYR A 201 -9.08 10.55 -1.79
CA TYR A 201 -9.87 11.77 -1.99
C TYR A 201 -9.03 12.98 -2.47
N PRO A 202 -7.77 13.17 -2.02
CA PRO A 202 -6.87 14.18 -2.58
C PRO A 202 -6.70 14.15 -4.09
N TYR A 203 -6.73 12.95 -4.68
CA TYR A 203 -6.55 12.71 -6.11
C TYR A 203 -7.88 12.56 -6.86
N GLY A 204 -9.01 12.83 -6.18
CA GLY A 204 -10.34 12.65 -6.75
C GLY A 204 -10.68 11.20 -7.10
N LYS A 205 -10.03 10.23 -6.46
CA LYS A 205 -10.26 8.79 -6.71
C LYS A 205 -11.31 8.26 -5.74
N SER A 206 -12.08 7.27 -6.20
CA SER A 206 -13.08 6.57 -5.38
C SER A 206 -12.42 5.45 -4.58
N PRO A 207 -12.82 5.22 -3.31
CA PRO A 207 -12.38 4.04 -2.54
C PRO A 207 -13.12 2.76 -2.96
N LEU A 208 -14.17 2.88 -3.77
CA LEU A 208 -15.04 1.77 -4.13
C LEU A 208 -14.45 1.00 -5.31
N PRO A 209 -14.37 -0.35 -5.25
CA PRO A 209 -13.71 -1.16 -6.28
C PRO A 209 -14.36 -1.05 -7.66
N ASN A 210 -15.63 -0.66 -7.75
CA ASN A 210 -16.38 -0.55 -9.00
C ASN A 210 -16.27 0.82 -9.71
N LYS A 211 -15.44 1.74 -9.22
CA LYS A 211 -15.23 3.08 -9.79
C LYS A 211 -13.76 3.48 -9.76
N VAL A 212 -12.91 2.59 -10.24
CA VAL A 212 -11.46 2.77 -10.23
C VAL A 212 -11.05 3.66 -11.39
N VAL A 213 -10.19 4.64 -11.10
CA VAL A 213 -9.56 5.50 -12.09
C VAL A 213 -8.06 5.39 -11.86
N PRO A 214 -7.27 4.94 -12.86
CA PRO A 214 -5.83 4.85 -12.71
C PRO A 214 -5.19 6.18 -12.32
N PHE A 215 -4.05 6.09 -11.63
CA PHE A 215 -3.23 7.26 -11.33
C PHE A 215 -2.44 7.67 -12.57
N ASN A 216 -2.27 8.97 -12.77
CA ASN A 216 -1.44 9.48 -13.86
C ASN A 216 0.03 9.55 -13.43
N ASP A 217 0.92 9.70 -14.41
CA ASP A 217 2.36 9.71 -14.21
C ASP A 217 2.85 10.75 -13.20
N ASN A 218 2.26 11.95 -13.18
CA ASN A 218 2.65 12.98 -12.21
C ASN A 218 2.25 12.58 -10.79
N GLU A 219 1.08 11.96 -10.61
CA GLU A 219 0.62 11.49 -9.30
C GLU A 219 1.56 10.39 -8.75
N ILE A 220 2.01 9.48 -9.62
CA ILE A 220 2.96 8.43 -9.29
C ILE A 220 4.33 9.02 -8.93
N ASP A 221 4.84 9.93 -9.74
CA ASP A 221 6.14 10.59 -9.52
C ASP A 221 6.14 11.41 -8.21
N ASP A 222 5.04 12.08 -7.89
CA ASP A 222 4.92 12.84 -6.66
C ASP A 222 4.94 11.94 -5.42
N LEU A 223 4.28 10.77 -5.48
CA LEU A 223 4.36 9.77 -4.42
C LEU A 223 5.80 9.25 -4.26
N ILE A 224 6.45 8.88 -5.37
CA ILE A 224 7.84 8.39 -5.35
C ILE A 224 8.76 9.40 -4.66
N ASN A 225 8.66 10.67 -5.04
CA ASN A 225 9.46 11.75 -4.47
C ASN A 225 9.19 11.92 -2.96
N SER A 226 7.92 11.81 -2.55
CA SER A 226 7.54 11.91 -1.14
C SER A 226 8.07 10.71 -0.33
N ALA A 227 7.86 9.49 -0.85
CA ALA A 227 8.33 8.26 -0.25
C ALA A 227 9.86 8.21 -0.14
N LYS A 228 10.61 8.68 -1.14
CA LYS A 228 12.07 8.80 -1.05
C LYS A 228 12.54 9.66 0.12
N ASN A 229 11.85 10.76 0.38
CA ASN A 229 12.23 11.70 1.44
C ASN A 229 11.84 11.21 2.84
N ILE A 230 10.83 10.34 2.93
CA ILE A 230 10.23 9.90 4.20
C ILE A 230 10.71 8.51 4.61
N LEU A 231 10.86 7.59 3.65
CA LEU A 231 11.17 6.17 3.90
C LEU A 231 12.68 5.90 3.92
N THR A 232 13.11 5.14 4.92
CA THR A 232 14.44 4.52 4.93
C THR A 232 14.57 3.46 3.82
N PRO A 233 15.78 3.07 3.39
CA PRO A 233 15.96 2.03 2.38
C PRO A 233 15.25 0.69 2.73
N GLU A 234 15.22 0.31 4.00
CA GLU A 234 14.50 -0.86 4.50
C GLU A 234 12.99 -0.72 4.27
N LEU A 235 12.43 0.43 4.64
CA LEU A 235 11.00 0.69 4.49
C LEU A 235 10.60 0.81 3.01
N ARG A 236 11.46 1.35 2.13
CA ARG A 236 11.23 1.36 0.68
C ARG A 236 11.15 -0.06 0.12
N ARG A 237 11.97 -0.99 0.63
CA ARG A 237 11.91 -2.41 0.26
C ARG A 237 10.62 -3.07 0.73
N THR A 238 10.21 -2.84 1.98
CA THR A 238 8.93 -3.36 2.50
C THR A 238 7.74 -2.80 1.72
N PHE A 239 7.75 -1.50 1.44
CA PHE A 239 6.75 -0.82 0.64
C PHE A 239 6.59 -1.47 -0.73
N PHE A 240 7.70 -1.66 -1.45
CA PHE A 240 7.67 -2.28 -2.76
C PHE A 240 7.26 -3.74 -2.72
N ARG A 241 7.73 -4.50 -1.72
CA ARG A 241 7.32 -5.89 -1.53
C ARG A 241 5.81 -6.01 -1.38
N ILE A 242 5.18 -5.19 -0.53
CA ILE A 242 3.73 -5.21 -0.34
C ILE A 242 3.01 -4.86 -1.65
N SER A 243 3.49 -3.85 -2.38
CA SER A 243 2.93 -3.48 -3.68
C SER A 243 3.02 -4.60 -4.71
N VAL A 244 4.14 -5.33 -4.76
CA VAL A 244 4.31 -6.51 -5.62
C VAL A 244 3.38 -7.64 -5.19
N GLN A 245 3.28 -7.94 -3.90
CA GLN A 245 2.44 -9.02 -3.39
C GLN A 245 0.98 -8.84 -3.78
N VAL A 246 0.46 -7.62 -3.65
CA VAL A 246 -0.93 -7.33 -4.03
C VAL A 246 -1.13 -7.44 -5.53
N ALA A 247 -0.24 -6.87 -6.35
CA ALA A 247 -0.32 -6.94 -7.81
C ALA A 247 -0.23 -8.37 -8.39
N CYS A 248 0.29 -9.32 -7.61
CA CYS A 248 0.44 -10.70 -8.06
C CYS A 248 -0.81 -11.55 -7.77
N LEU A 249 -1.82 -11.02 -7.07
CA LEU A 249 -2.97 -11.82 -6.60
C LEU A 249 -3.84 -12.34 -7.74
N ASP A 250 -4.13 -11.52 -8.75
CA ASP A 250 -4.98 -11.86 -9.90
C ASP A 250 -4.19 -12.04 -11.21
N GLY A 251 -2.87 -11.92 -11.13
CA GLY A 251 -1.94 -12.04 -12.24
C GLY A 251 -1.40 -10.68 -12.66
N LEU A 252 -0.08 -10.52 -12.54
CA LEU A 252 0.60 -9.25 -12.72
C LEU A 252 0.46 -8.68 -14.16
N ASP A 253 -0.40 -7.67 -14.32
CA ASP A 253 -0.74 -6.98 -15.58
C ASP A 253 0.40 -6.03 -16.06
N GLU A 254 0.41 -5.70 -17.36
CA GLU A 254 1.43 -4.81 -17.94
C GLU A 254 1.40 -3.38 -17.35
N LEU A 255 0.23 -2.86 -17.01
CA LEU A 255 0.09 -1.53 -16.40
C LEU A 255 0.59 -1.55 -14.95
N GLU A 256 0.29 -2.60 -14.20
CA GLU A 256 0.82 -2.79 -12.85
C GLU A 256 2.35 -2.94 -12.86
N ARG A 257 2.90 -3.72 -13.81
CA ARG A 257 4.35 -3.82 -14.04
C ARG A 257 4.96 -2.46 -14.29
N THR A 258 4.31 -1.62 -15.09
CA THR A 258 4.78 -0.27 -15.39
C THR A 258 4.84 0.59 -14.11
N VAL A 259 3.80 0.55 -13.26
CA VAL A 259 3.80 1.27 -11.99
C VAL A 259 4.88 0.72 -11.05
N LEU A 260 5.00 -0.60 -10.92
CA LEU A 260 6.02 -1.24 -10.10
C LEU A 260 7.44 -0.91 -10.58
N ASP A 261 7.68 -0.87 -11.90
CA ASP A 261 8.99 -0.46 -12.43
C ASP A 261 9.29 1.00 -12.11
N LYS A 262 8.29 1.89 -12.14
CA LYS A 262 8.45 3.27 -11.68
C LYS A 262 8.78 3.31 -10.19
N PHE A 263 8.11 2.53 -9.35
CA PHE A 263 8.44 2.44 -7.93
C PHE A 263 9.86 1.89 -7.70
N ARG A 264 10.27 0.85 -8.43
CA ARG A 264 11.59 0.24 -8.30
C ARG A 264 12.70 1.25 -8.60
N HIS A 265 12.66 1.90 -9.77
CA HIS A 265 13.65 2.92 -10.14
C HIS A 265 13.53 4.15 -9.24
N GLY A 266 12.29 4.59 -9.04
CA GLY A 266 11.94 5.77 -8.28
C GLY A 266 12.42 5.69 -6.84
N LEU A 267 12.30 4.55 -6.18
CA LEU A 267 12.67 4.35 -4.78
C LEU A 267 14.09 3.81 -4.58
N GLU A 268 14.85 3.64 -5.67
CA GLU A 268 16.23 3.12 -5.67
C GLU A 268 16.33 1.70 -5.09
N ILE A 269 15.42 0.82 -5.52
CA ILE A 269 15.38 -0.57 -5.10
C ILE A 269 16.30 -1.39 -6.00
N ASP A 270 17.19 -2.15 -5.39
CA ASP A 270 18.15 -3.00 -6.10
C ASP A 270 17.42 -4.00 -7.02
N LEU A 271 17.93 -4.11 -8.25
CA LEU A 271 17.39 -4.98 -9.28
C LEU A 271 17.40 -6.45 -8.82
N SER A 272 18.47 -6.91 -8.17
CA SER A 272 18.58 -8.30 -7.72
C SER A 272 17.53 -8.63 -6.66
N LEU A 273 17.32 -7.72 -5.70
CA LEU A 273 16.30 -7.87 -4.67
C LEU A 273 14.88 -7.81 -5.24
N SER A 274 14.63 -6.96 -6.24
CA SER A 274 13.29 -6.88 -6.87
C SER A 274 12.95 -8.12 -7.69
N ALA A 275 13.92 -8.66 -8.43
CA ALA A 275 13.76 -9.90 -9.17
C ALA A 275 13.52 -11.07 -8.19
N ASP A 276 14.33 -11.18 -7.14
CA ASP A 276 14.15 -12.20 -6.09
C ASP A 276 12.80 -12.08 -5.39
N MET A 277 12.29 -10.86 -5.14
CA MET A 277 10.97 -10.66 -4.52
C MET A 277 9.84 -11.14 -5.42
N ILE A 278 9.82 -10.72 -6.69
CA ILE A 278 8.81 -11.15 -7.66
C ILE A 278 8.88 -12.68 -7.77
N ILE A 279 10.07 -13.23 -8.04
CA ILE A 279 10.34 -14.67 -8.16
C ILE A 279 9.87 -15.45 -6.93
N ASN A 280 10.21 -15.02 -5.71
CA ASN A 280 9.86 -15.75 -4.49
C ASN A 280 8.37 -15.66 -4.13
N ILE A 281 7.65 -14.65 -4.62
CA ILE A 281 6.21 -14.52 -4.41
C ILE A 281 5.45 -15.30 -5.49
N THR A 282 5.85 -15.13 -6.76
CA THR A 282 5.08 -15.61 -7.90
C THR A 282 5.39 -17.06 -8.29
N ILE A 283 6.59 -17.58 -8.02
CA ILE A 283 6.92 -18.99 -8.36
C ILE A 283 6.06 -19.96 -7.54
N PRO A 284 5.99 -19.87 -6.19
CA PRO A 284 5.11 -20.73 -5.41
C PRO A 284 3.65 -20.64 -5.89
N GLN A 285 3.17 -19.42 -6.17
CA GLN A 285 1.82 -19.20 -6.69
C GLN A 285 1.62 -19.87 -8.07
N ALA A 286 2.59 -19.78 -8.98
CA ALA A 286 2.52 -20.42 -10.30
C ALA A 286 2.47 -21.95 -10.22
N PHE A 287 3.26 -22.56 -9.33
CA PHE A 287 3.17 -24.01 -9.08
C PHE A 287 1.82 -24.36 -8.46
N MET A 288 1.37 -23.63 -7.44
CA MET A 288 0.06 -23.85 -6.81
C MET A 288 -1.08 -23.71 -7.83
N SER A 289 -1.06 -22.70 -8.71
CA SER A 289 -2.02 -22.51 -9.79
C SER A 289 -2.14 -23.72 -10.72
N ILE A 290 -1.02 -24.28 -11.15
CA ILE A 290 -1.02 -25.48 -11.98
C ILE A 290 -1.57 -26.68 -11.19
N ALA A 291 -1.13 -26.84 -9.94
CA ALA A 291 -1.57 -27.95 -9.09
C ALA A 291 -3.08 -27.93 -8.84
N LEU A 292 -3.65 -26.75 -8.58
CA LEU A 292 -5.09 -26.57 -8.36
C LEU A 292 -5.89 -26.68 -9.66
N ALA A 293 -5.34 -26.26 -10.80
CA ALA A 293 -5.99 -26.47 -12.09
C ALA A 293 -6.16 -27.97 -12.39
N VAL A 294 -5.14 -28.77 -12.06
CA VAL A 294 -5.13 -30.22 -12.27
C VAL A 294 -6.11 -30.91 -11.32
N ILE A 295 -6.00 -30.66 -10.02
CA ILE A 295 -6.85 -31.34 -9.02
C ILE A 295 -8.34 -31.03 -9.23
N ALA A 296 -8.68 -29.89 -9.82
CA ALA A 296 -10.06 -29.50 -10.05
C ALA A 296 -10.56 -29.81 -11.47
N ALA A 297 -9.76 -30.50 -12.29
CA ALA A 297 -10.04 -30.73 -13.71
C ALA A 297 -11.22 -31.69 -13.93
N ASP A 298 -11.46 -32.59 -12.99
CA ASP A 298 -12.46 -33.66 -13.08
C ASP A 298 -13.73 -33.38 -12.26
N GLU A 299 -13.81 -32.18 -11.69
CA GLU A 299 -14.90 -31.67 -10.87
C GLU A 299 -15.05 -32.35 -9.50
N GLU A 300 -14.20 -33.33 -9.14
CA GLU A 300 -14.26 -34.10 -7.90
C GLU A 300 -12.92 -34.07 -7.16
N VAL A 301 -12.78 -33.23 -6.10
CA VAL A 301 -11.59 -33.32 -5.24
C VAL A 301 -11.84 -34.25 -4.06
N SER A 302 -11.20 -35.41 -4.07
CA SER A 302 -11.18 -36.32 -2.94
C SER A 302 -10.26 -35.83 -1.82
N LEU A 303 -10.49 -36.35 -0.60
CA LEU A 303 -9.60 -36.06 0.54
C LEU A 303 -8.18 -36.58 0.30
N GLU A 304 -8.05 -37.70 -0.40
CA GLU A 304 -6.77 -38.34 -0.65
C GLU A 304 -5.93 -37.51 -1.61
N GLU A 305 -6.50 -37.02 -2.71
CA GLU A 305 -5.82 -36.10 -3.63
C GLU A 305 -5.45 -34.77 -2.97
N TYR A 306 -6.33 -34.23 -2.12
CA TYR A 306 -6.02 -32.98 -1.42
C TYR A 306 -4.88 -33.13 -0.41
N LEU A 307 -4.77 -34.28 0.26
CA LEU A 307 -3.64 -34.56 1.15
C LEU A 307 -2.37 -34.78 0.36
N GLU A 308 -2.44 -35.54 -0.74
CA GLU A 308 -1.31 -35.84 -1.60
C GLU A 308 -0.76 -34.60 -2.31
N LEU A 309 -1.63 -33.66 -2.70
CA LEU A 309 -1.23 -32.36 -3.25
C LEU A 309 -0.16 -31.69 -2.39
N LYS A 310 -0.31 -31.72 -1.06
CA LYS A 310 0.64 -31.09 -0.14
C LYS A 310 1.98 -31.82 -0.13
N ASP A 311 1.95 -33.15 -0.16
CA ASP A 311 3.14 -33.97 -0.15
C ASP A 311 3.92 -33.82 -1.46
N VAL A 312 3.24 -33.86 -2.61
CA VAL A 312 3.82 -33.61 -3.93
C VAL A 312 4.40 -32.20 -4.03
N LEU A 313 3.71 -31.18 -3.50
CA LEU A 313 4.25 -29.82 -3.47
C LEU A 313 5.55 -29.76 -2.68
N LYS A 314 5.64 -30.38 -1.50
CA LYS A 314 6.84 -30.40 -0.66
C LYS A 314 8.05 -31.12 -1.27
N GLU A 315 7.85 -31.98 -2.27
CA GLU A 315 8.95 -32.57 -3.03
C GLU A 315 9.66 -31.55 -3.94
N ILE A 316 8.96 -30.49 -4.34
CA ILE A 316 9.54 -29.41 -5.14
C ILE A 316 10.38 -28.52 -4.22
N LEU A 317 11.59 -28.21 -4.66
CA LEU A 317 12.58 -27.45 -3.88
C LEU A 317 12.01 -26.13 -3.32
N VAL A 318 11.13 -25.47 -4.09
CA VAL A 318 10.48 -24.20 -3.72
C VAL A 318 9.63 -24.32 -2.45
N PHE A 319 9.01 -25.47 -2.19
CA PHE A 319 8.10 -25.67 -1.05
C PHE A 319 8.70 -26.51 0.09
N LYS A 320 9.97 -26.92 -0.02
CA LYS A 320 10.59 -27.84 0.92
C LYS A 320 10.50 -27.40 2.39
N ASP A 321 10.54 -26.09 2.62
CA ASP A 321 10.51 -25.48 3.96
C ASP A 321 9.15 -24.85 4.30
N TYR A 322 8.11 -25.03 3.47
CA TYR A 322 6.78 -24.48 3.74
C TYR A 322 6.07 -25.27 4.84
N ALA A 323 5.49 -24.56 5.81
CA ALA A 323 4.54 -25.17 6.73
C ALA A 323 3.19 -25.43 6.03
N ASP A 324 2.39 -26.35 6.56
CA ASP A 324 1.05 -26.65 6.01
C ASP A 324 0.14 -25.41 6.00
N GLU A 325 0.32 -24.54 6.99
CA GLU A 325 -0.40 -23.26 7.11
C GLU A 325 -0.04 -22.30 5.97
N ASP A 326 1.23 -22.27 5.54
CA ASP A 326 1.70 -21.46 4.43
C ASP A 326 1.18 -21.97 3.09
N LEU A 327 1.17 -23.30 2.89
CA LEU A 327 0.59 -23.93 1.69
C LEU A 327 -0.91 -23.66 1.60
N TYR A 328 -1.62 -23.69 2.73
CA TYR A 328 -3.04 -23.36 2.79
C TYR A 328 -3.30 -21.87 2.50
N ALA A 329 -2.49 -20.97 3.04
CA ALA A 329 -2.58 -19.53 2.73
C ALA A 329 -2.35 -19.27 1.24
N LEU A 330 -1.33 -19.91 0.66
CA LEU A 330 -1.00 -19.82 -0.76
C LEU A 330 -2.14 -20.37 -1.65
N GLN A 331 -2.71 -21.51 -1.28
CA GLN A 331 -3.89 -22.07 -1.96
C GLN A 331 -5.04 -21.06 -1.96
N LYS A 332 -5.33 -20.46 -0.81
CA LYS A 332 -6.39 -19.44 -0.68
C LYS A 332 -6.12 -18.22 -1.56
N GLN A 333 -4.86 -17.76 -1.61
CA GLN A 333 -4.47 -16.66 -2.49
C GLN A 333 -4.78 -16.99 -3.96
N VAL A 334 -4.41 -18.18 -4.44
CA VAL A 334 -4.66 -18.59 -5.84
C VAL A 334 -6.15 -18.78 -6.15
N LEU A 335 -6.96 -19.26 -5.20
CA LEU A 335 -8.39 -19.50 -5.43
C LEU A 335 -9.26 -18.23 -5.33
N SER A 336 -8.84 -17.27 -4.51
CA SER A 336 -9.64 -16.08 -4.20
C SER A 336 -10.06 -15.22 -5.40
N PRO A 337 -9.28 -15.06 -6.49
CA PRO A 337 -9.71 -14.29 -7.67
C PRO A 337 -10.84 -14.97 -8.45
N PHE A 338 -11.06 -16.27 -8.24
CA PHE A 338 -12.06 -17.08 -8.94
C PHE A 338 -13.33 -17.31 -8.11
N ASP A 339 -13.39 -16.77 -6.88
CA ASP A 339 -14.45 -17.06 -5.90
C ASP A 339 -14.67 -18.57 -5.69
N LYS A 340 -13.57 -19.34 -5.78
CA LYS A 340 -13.58 -20.79 -5.63
C LYS A 340 -13.12 -21.19 -4.25
N ASN A 341 -13.65 -22.31 -3.79
CA ASN A 341 -13.22 -22.94 -2.56
C ASN A 341 -13.02 -24.42 -2.82
N LEU A 342 -11.82 -24.93 -2.57
CA LEU A 342 -11.52 -26.36 -2.68
C LEU A 342 -11.59 -26.93 -1.27
N PHE A 343 -12.82 -27.12 -0.77
CA PHE A 343 -13.07 -27.93 0.41
C PHE A 343 -13.81 -29.21 0.02
N LEU A 344 -13.45 -30.28 0.72
CA LEU A 344 -13.99 -31.63 0.61
C LEU A 344 -15.50 -31.63 0.36
N GLY A 345 -15.90 -32.01 -0.85
CA GLY A 345 -17.29 -32.22 -1.23
C GLY A 345 -18.03 -31.04 -1.88
N GLU A 346 -17.40 -29.87 -2.03
CA GLU A 346 -17.98 -28.71 -2.76
C GLU A 346 -16.94 -28.06 -3.69
N THR A 347 -16.44 -28.82 -4.66
CA THR A 347 -15.48 -28.31 -5.65
C THR A 347 -16.18 -27.80 -6.89
N THR A 348 -16.09 -26.49 -7.14
CA THR A 348 -16.55 -25.89 -8.38
C THR A 348 -15.39 -25.92 -9.38
N ALA A 349 -15.46 -26.82 -10.37
CA ALA A 349 -14.45 -26.95 -11.41
C ALA A 349 -14.11 -25.60 -12.08
N PHE A 350 -12.85 -25.41 -12.46
CA PHE A 350 -12.46 -24.23 -13.23
C PHE A 350 -13.07 -24.27 -14.62
N THR A 351 -13.60 -23.13 -15.07
CA THR A 351 -13.98 -22.95 -16.46
C THR A 351 -12.73 -22.92 -17.34
N SER A 352 -12.88 -23.16 -18.65
CA SER A 352 -11.75 -23.14 -19.58
C SER A 352 -11.01 -21.79 -19.59
N GLU A 353 -11.72 -20.67 -19.42
CA GLU A 353 -11.12 -19.33 -19.34
C GLU A 353 -10.28 -19.15 -18.06
N GLU A 354 -10.75 -19.69 -16.93
CA GLU A 354 -10.02 -19.63 -15.67
C GLU A 354 -8.76 -20.50 -15.70
N VAL A 355 -8.85 -21.70 -16.27
CA VAL A 355 -7.69 -22.58 -16.52
C VAL A 355 -6.67 -21.87 -17.39
N GLU A 356 -7.09 -21.24 -18.49
CA GLU A 356 -6.20 -20.50 -19.38
C GLU A 356 -5.49 -19.35 -18.64
N ARG A 357 -6.20 -18.62 -17.77
CA ARG A 357 -5.60 -17.58 -16.91
C ARG A 357 -4.54 -18.16 -15.96
N LEU A 358 -4.84 -19.29 -15.29
CA LEU A 358 -3.88 -19.95 -14.38
C LEU A 358 -2.61 -20.39 -15.12
N ILE A 359 -2.76 -20.97 -16.31
CA ILE A 359 -1.64 -21.43 -17.15
C ILE A 359 -0.81 -20.25 -17.64
N ASN A 360 -1.45 -19.18 -18.13
CA ASN A 360 -0.76 -17.99 -18.62
C ASN A 360 0.01 -17.28 -17.50
N ASN A 361 -0.59 -17.19 -16.31
CA ASN A 361 0.08 -16.65 -15.12
C ASN A 361 1.32 -17.48 -14.76
N ALA A 362 1.21 -18.81 -14.79
CA ALA A 362 2.35 -19.67 -14.53
C ALA A 362 3.43 -19.55 -15.62
N LYS A 363 3.06 -19.50 -16.90
CA LYS A 363 3.98 -19.34 -18.04
C LYS A 363 4.77 -18.03 -17.96
N ALA A 364 4.11 -16.94 -17.56
CA ALA A 364 4.71 -15.62 -17.44
C ALA A 364 5.79 -15.54 -16.36
N VAL A 365 5.75 -16.44 -15.37
CA VAL A 365 6.61 -16.44 -14.19
C VAL A 365 7.69 -17.52 -14.26
N LEU A 366 7.31 -18.74 -14.65
CA LEU A 366 8.19 -19.90 -14.62
C LEU A 366 9.15 -19.88 -15.81
N GLY A 367 10.45 -19.99 -15.55
CA GLY A 367 11.45 -20.26 -16.58
C GLY A 367 11.35 -21.71 -17.11
N PRO A 368 12.01 -22.06 -18.23
CA PRO A 368 11.86 -23.37 -18.88
C PRO A 368 12.06 -24.59 -17.96
N ASP A 369 13.07 -24.55 -17.09
CA ASP A 369 13.33 -25.65 -16.16
C ASP A 369 12.22 -25.80 -15.10
N LEU A 370 11.73 -24.68 -14.57
CA LEU A 370 10.65 -24.67 -13.59
C LEU A 370 9.30 -25.03 -14.20
N ARG A 371 9.06 -24.68 -15.48
CA ARG A 371 7.89 -25.15 -16.24
C ARG A 371 7.89 -26.66 -16.36
N ALA A 372 9.06 -27.26 -16.63
CA ALA A 372 9.20 -28.71 -16.68
C ALA A 372 8.94 -29.36 -15.31
N ASP A 373 9.39 -28.76 -14.21
CA ASP A 373 9.12 -29.25 -12.86
C ASP A 373 7.64 -29.10 -12.48
N ALA A 374 7.00 -27.98 -12.84
CA ALA A 374 5.57 -27.77 -12.65
C ALA A 374 4.73 -28.77 -13.46
N PHE A 375 5.16 -29.09 -14.68
CA PHE A 375 4.52 -30.13 -15.49
C PHE A 375 4.67 -31.52 -14.87
N ARG A 376 5.86 -31.88 -14.35
CA ARG A 376 6.06 -33.17 -13.66
C ARG A 376 5.17 -33.30 -12.43
N MET A 377 5.05 -32.23 -11.66
CA MET A 377 4.13 -32.15 -10.53
C MET A 377 2.67 -32.34 -10.98
N ALA A 378 2.25 -31.65 -12.04
CA ALA A 378 0.91 -31.82 -12.61
C ALA A 378 0.62 -33.27 -13.00
N VAL A 379 1.54 -33.94 -13.69
CA VAL A 379 1.39 -35.35 -14.08
C VAL A 379 1.28 -36.26 -12.86
N LYS A 380 2.09 -36.02 -11.81
CA LYS A 380 2.03 -36.80 -10.56
C LYS A 380 0.67 -36.68 -9.88
N ILE A 381 0.14 -35.45 -9.77
CA ILE A 381 -1.17 -35.19 -9.16
C ILE A 381 -2.26 -35.93 -9.95
N ALA A 382 -2.30 -35.74 -11.27
CA ALA A 382 -3.33 -36.34 -12.13
C ALA A 382 -3.27 -37.88 -12.25
N CYS A 383 -2.11 -38.49 -11.98
CA CYS A 383 -1.98 -39.94 -12.06
C CYS A 383 -2.33 -40.65 -10.75
N PHE A 384 -2.59 -39.92 -9.67
CA PHE A 384 -2.71 -40.48 -8.33
C PHE A 384 -3.92 -41.40 -8.17
N ASP A 385 -5.11 -40.97 -8.60
CA ASP A 385 -6.37 -41.72 -8.50
C ASP A 385 -6.80 -42.38 -9.84
N LYS A 386 -5.92 -42.28 -10.84
CA LYS A 386 -6.00 -42.66 -12.26
C LYS A 386 -6.50 -41.52 -13.14
N LEU A 387 -5.59 -41.13 -14.03
CA LEU A 387 -5.81 -40.16 -15.08
C LEU A 387 -7.15 -40.31 -15.80
N ASN A 388 -7.99 -39.29 -15.70
CA ASN A 388 -9.25 -39.18 -16.42
C ASN A 388 -9.11 -38.35 -17.72
N GLU A 389 -10.19 -38.29 -18.53
CA GLU A 389 -10.17 -37.61 -19.83
C GLU A 389 -9.99 -36.09 -19.70
N SER A 390 -10.56 -35.48 -18.66
CA SER A 390 -10.47 -34.03 -18.43
C SER A 390 -9.05 -33.63 -18.03
N GLU A 391 -8.43 -34.40 -17.14
CA GLU A 391 -7.03 -34.24 -16.75
C GLU A 391 -6.07 -34.49 -17.90
N ASP A 392 -6.27 -35.55 -18.70
CA ASP A 392 -5.42 -35.81 -19.87
C ASP A 392 -5.49 -34.65 -20.87
N LYS A 393 -6.69 -34.10 -21.10
CA LYS A 393 -6.87 -32.92 -21.94
C LYS A 393 -6.16 -31.69 -21.35
N LEU A 394 -6.23 -31.49 -20.04
CA LEU A 394 -5.54 -30.39 -19.36
C LEU A 394 -4.02 -30.55 -19.42
N LEU A 395 -3.48 -31.75 -19.20
CA LEU A 395 -2.04 -32.03 -19.30
C LEU A 395 -1.54 -31.81 -20.72
N ASN A 396 -2.30 -32.22 -21.74
CA ASN A 396 -1.96 -31.93 -23.14
C ASN A 396 -1.94 -30.41 -23.40
N ASN A 397 -2.87 -29.66 -22.81
CA ASN A 397 -2.88 -28.20 -22.90
C ASN A 397 -1.67 -27.58 -22.17
N LEU A 398 -1.38 -28.02 -20.95
CA LEU A 398 -0.20 -27.59 -20.17
C LEU A 398 1.10 -27.88 -20.92
N GLN A 399 1.22 -29.05 -21.56
CA GLN A 399 2.38 -29.39 -22.38
C GLN A 399 2.59 -28.37 -23.49
N ALA A 400 1.53 -28.04 -24.24
CA ALA A 400 1.59 -27.12 -25.35
C ALA A 400 1.91 -25.69 -24.88
N GLU A 401 1.16 -25.19 -23.90
CA GLU A 401 1.28 -23.81 -23.43
C GLU A 401 2.59 -23.56 -22.67
N LEU A 402 3.04 -24.50 -21.84
CA LEU A 402 4.32 -24.36 -21.12
C LEU A 402 5.53 -24.74 -21.99
N GLU A 403 5.30 -25.14 -23.24
CA GLU A 403 6.32 -25.51 -24.23
C GLU A 403 7.21 -26.69 -23.77
N ILE A 404 6.58 -27.72 -23.19
CA ILE A 404 7.28 -28.87 -22.60
C ILE A 404 7.71 -29.87 -23.69
N PRO A 405 9.02 -30.18 -23.80
CA PRO A 405 9.50 -31.19 -24.75
C PRO A 405 8.93 -32.57 -24.47
N GLN A 406 8.61 -33.34 -25.52
CA GLN A 406 8.06 -34.70 -25.40
C GLN A 406 8.92 -35.63 -24.53
N SER A 407 10.25 -35.47 -24.54
CA SER A 407 11.15 -36.26 -23.71
C SER A 407 10.94 -36.06 -22.20
N ILE A 408 10.49 -34.88 -21.79
CA ILE A 408 10.13 -34.60 -20.39
C ILE A 408 8.78 -35.21 -20.08
N VAL A 409 7.83 -35.13 -21.01
CA VAL A 409 6.49 -35.72 -20.87
C VAL A 409 6.57 -37.23 -20.69
N ASP A 410 7.29 -37.92 -21.57
CA ASP A 410 7.46 -39.37 -21.50
C ASP A 410 8.06 -39.79 -20.16
N LYS A 411 9.05 -39.02 -19.66
CA LYS A 411 9.67 -39.27 -18.36
C LYS A 411 8.70 -38.99 -17.21
N ALA A 412 7.92 -37.91 -17.25
CA ALA A 412 6.97 -37.57 -16.20
C ALA A 412 5.91 -38.67 -16.01
N TYR A 413 5.35 -39.19 -17.10
CA TYR A 413 4.41 -40.31 -17.06
C TYR A 413 5.06 -41.63 -16.62
N GLN A 414 6.33 -41.85 -16.95
CA GLN A 414 7.10 -43.00 -16.46
C GLN A 414 7.26 -42.91 -14.93
N ASP A 415 7.74 -41.76 -14.44
CA ASP A 415 8.00 -41.51 -13.02
C ASP A 415 6.71 -41.59 -12.19
N ALA A 416 5.57 -41.16 -12.74
CA ALA A 416 4.26 -41.23 -12.08
C ALA A 416 3.64 -42.64 -12.04
N ARG A 417 4.04 -43.55 -12.94
CA ARG A 417 3.59 -44.96 -12.93
C ARG A 417 4.38 -45.84 -11.96
N ASP A 418 5.58 -45.41 -11.61
CA ASP A 418 6.46 -46.09 -10.66
C ASP A 418 6.18 -45.68 -9.20
N PHE A 419 5.25 -44.73 -9.00
CA PHE A 419 4.67 -44.27 -7.73
C PHE A 419 3.43 -45.08 -7.41
#